data_AF-A6K9W9-F1
#
_entry.id   AF-A6K9W9-F1
#
_cell.length_a   1.000
_cell.length_b   1.000
_cell.length_c   1.000
_cell.angle_alpha   90.00
_cell.angle_beta   90.00
_cell.angle_gamma   90.00
#
_symmetry.space_group_name_H-M   'P 1'
#
loop_
_entity.id
_entity.type
_entity.pdbx_description
1 polymer ?
#
loop_
_entity_poly.entity_id
_entity_poly.type
_entity_poly.pdbx_seq_one_letter_code
_entity_poly.pdbx_strand_id
1 'polypeptide(L)'
;MRELLPALRAQTLRGLRGVGRARARACAEFLDAVHAAVLSWASSRLRAFQPEKDALLAALERMVRADLEQILQQRALGARRIEAEIQDTLETCLCQKVDPQLPQLTLVLVSLVEATLQAVRTLLIRGMDRLCHYLRKNPSGTQLRREVYEFGEIPWDPELMQVCYREAERNHNHLTQLAKPFGFLGMRSLVFGAQDFAQQLMAAAVTTFLQLADQCLTSALDCSQAAEQLEKVRGLVLKKFTSDSETTRWRFTRDWLLGIFWPFVWGHLGMRCNLETPEADGDILAVGCQVLTTEGVYRDVIQGLLLQRIDRELEKVLGAGDRARAPADCSVAQWDQEGADGEHPSDSCHFTDEEAEAQI
;
A
#
# COMPACT_ATOMS: atom_id res chain seq x y z
N MET A 1 -19.12 -13.26 -10.87
CA MET A 1 -20.03 -13.86 -9.86
C MET A 1 -21.00 -12.86 -9.24
N ARG A 2 -20.56 -11.70 -8.73
CA ARG A 2 -21.45 -10.71 -8.11
C ARG A 2 -22.60 -10.25 -9.03
N GLU A 3 -22.31 -10.01 -10.30
CA GLU A 3 -23.32 -9.64 -11.33
C GLU A 3 -24.27 -10.79 -11.68
N LEU A 4 -23.76 -12.02 -11.73
CA LEU A 4 -24.54 -13.20 -12.11
C LEU A 4 -25.43 -13.71 -10.96
N LEU A 5 -25.02 -13.48 -9.71
CA LEU A 5 -25.63 -14.08 -8.53
C LEU A 5 -27.14 -13.76 -8.36
N PRO A 6 -27.64 -12.53 -8.58
CA PRO A 6 -29.07 -12.23 -8.49
C PRO A 6 -29.89 -13.03 -9.52
N ALA A 7 -29.42 -13.07 -10.78
CA ALA A 7 -30.07 -13.79 -11.86
C ALA A 7 -30.05 -15.31 -11.62
N LEU A 8 -28.90 -15.85 -11.21
CA LEU A 8 -28.74 -17.26 -10.88
C LEU A 8 -29.68 -17.65 -9.73
N ARG A 9 -29.72 -16.90 -8.62
CA ARG A 9 -30.63 -17.18 -7.50
C ARG A 9 -32.10 -17.17 -7.94
N ALA A 10 -32.51 -16.22 -8.77
CA ALA A 10 -33.89 -16.16 -9.27
C ALA A 10 -34.28 -17.38 -10.12
N GLN A 11 -33.33 -17.90 -10.92
CA GLN A 11 -33.54 -19.09 -11.75
C GLN A 11 -33.48 -20.39 -10.95
N THR A 12 -32.45 -20.56 -10.11
CA THR A 12 -32.22 -21.75 -9.29
C THR A 12 -33.35 -21.96 -8.29
N LEU A 13 -33.86 -20.89 -7.66
CA LEU A 13 -34.99 -21.00 -6.73
C LEU A 13 -36.26 -21.49 -7.42
N ARG A 14 -36.48 -21.20 -8.71
CA ARG A 14 -37.67 -21.68 -9.43
C ARG A 14 -37.57 -23.15 -9.85
N GLY A 15 -36.37 -23.66 -10.08
CA GLY A 15 -36.13 -25.02 -10.61
C GLY A 15 -35.93 -26.13 -9.56
N LEU A 16 -35.55 -25.79 -8.32
CA LEU A 16 -35.19 -26.80 -7.31
C LEU A 16 -36.42 -27.45 -6.65
N ARG A 17 -36.53 -28.77 -6.78
CA ARG A 17 -37.49 -29.61 -6.04
C ARG A 17 -36.96 -29.96 -4.64
N GLY A 18 -37.85 -30.05 -3.66
CA GLY A 18 -37.54 -30.40 -2.26
C GLY A 18 -37.91 -29.32 -1.25
N VAL A 19 -37.88 -29.67 0.05
CA VAL A 19 -38.33 -28.81 1.16
C VAL A 19 -37.18 -28.51 2.13
N GLY A 20 -37.14 -27.28 2.65
CA GLY A 20 -36.23 -26.88 3.74
C GLY A 20 -34.75 -27.06 3.41
N ARG A 21 -34.03 -27.83 4.24
CA ARG A 21 -32.57 -27.97 4.20
C ARG A 21 -32.04 -28.63 2.92
N ALA A 22 -32.75 -29.59 2.34
CA ALA A 22 -32.32 -30.27 1.11
C ALA A 22 -32.26 -29.31 -0.07
N ARG A 23 -33.26 -28.42 -0.19
CA ARG A 23 -33.30 -27.38 -1.23
C ARG A 23 -32.20 -26.34 -1.05
N ALA A 24 -31.91 -25.95 0.20
CA ALA A 24 -30.80 -25.03 0.49
C ALA A 24 -29.44 -25.63 0.10
N ARG A 25 -29.21 -26.92 0.39
CA ARG A 25 -27.98 -27.64 0.00
C ARG A 25 -27.82 -27.74 -1.52
N ALA A 26 -28.86 -28.17 -2.22
CA ALA A 26 -28.82 -28.25 -3.69
C ALA A 26 -28.58 -26.88 -4.36
N CYS A 27 -29.10 -25.79 -3.76
CA CYS A 27 -28.83 -24.43 -4.22
C CYS A 27 -27.37 -24.03 -3.99
N ALA A 28 -26.81 -24.35 -2.81
CA ALA A 28 -25.40 -24.09 -2.51
C ALA A 28 -24.47 -24.88 -3.45
N GLU A 29 -24.70 -26.18 -3.62
CA GLU A 29 -23.92 -27.04 -4.54
C GLU A 29 -23.97 -26.53 -5.98
N PHE A 30 -25.13 -26.09 -6.46
CA PHE A 30 -25.25 -25.48 -7.78
C PHE A 30 -24.46 -24.17 -7.89
N LEU A 31 -24.59 -23.28 -6.92
CA LEU A 31 -23.86 -22.01 -6.92
C LEU A 31 -22.34 -22.22 -6.82
N ASP A 32 -21.88 -23.22 -6.05
CA ASP A 32 -20.47 -23.61 -5.95
C ASP A 32 -19.95 -24.19 -7.27
N ALA A 33 -20.75 -25.03 -7.95
CA ALA A 33 -20.39 -25.56 -9.27
C ALA A 33 -20.30 -24.44 -10.33
N VAL A 34 -21.25 -23.50 -10.33
CA VAL A 34 -21.20 -22.33 -11.22
C VAL A 34 -19.99 -21.46 -10.88
N HIS A 35 -19.71 -21.23 -9.60
CA HIS A 35 -18.53 -20.49 -9.15
C HIS A 35 -17.24 -21.15 -9.66
N ALA A 36 -17.09 -22.45 -9.49
CA ALA A 36 -15.93 -23.21 -9.96
C ALA A 36 -15.78 -23.15 -11.49
N ALA A 37 -16.87 -23.26 -12.24
CA ALA A 37 -16.85 -23.15 -13.70
C ALA A 37 -16.43 -21.75 -14.17
N VAL A 38 -17.01 -20.69 -13.57
CA VAL A 38 -16.64 -19.30 -13.85
C VAL A 38 -15.19 -19.03 -13.49
N LEU A 39 -14.73 -19.52 -12.33
CA LEU A 39 -13.35 -19.36 -11.89
C LEU A 39 -12.38 -20.07 -12.84
N SER A 40 -12.67 -21.29 -13.24
CA SER A 40 -11.84 -22.05 -14.19
C SER A 40 -11.78 -21.35 -15.54
N TRP A 41 -12.93 -20.94 -16.09
CA TRP A 41 -12.99 -20.25 -17.38
C TRP A 41 -12.24 -18.93 -17.36
N ALA A 42 -12.46 -18.10 -16.33
CA ALA A 42 -11.78 -16.81 -16.19
C ALA A 42 -10.28 -17.01 -16.01
N SER A 43 -9.86 -17.98 -15.17
CA SER A 43 -8.45 -18.31 -14.96
C SER A 43 -7.77 -18.78 -16.25
N SER A 44 -8.41 -19.66 -17.01
CA SER A 44 -7.88 -20.14 -18.29
C SER A 44 -7.76 -19.02 -19.31
N ARG A 45 -8.76 -18.12 -19.40
CA ARG A 45 -8.69 -16.97 -20.31
C ARG A 45 -7.61 -15.96 -19.91
N LEU A 46 -7.49 -15.65 -18.61
CA LEU A 46 -6.43 -14.77 -18.11
C LEU A 46 -5.04 -15.35 -18.41
N ARG A 47 -4.83 -16.66 -18.23
CA ARG A 47 -3.58 -17.32 -18.59
C ARG A 47 -3.31 -17.31 -20.10
N ALA A 48 -4.35 -17.50 -20.92
CA ALA A 48 -4.21 -17.45 -22.37
C ALA A 48 -3.90 -16.05 -22.91
N PHE A 49 -4.32 -15.00 -22.19
CA PHE A 49 -4.02 -13.60 -22.50
C PHE A 49 -2.61 -13.15 -22.05
N GLN A 50 -2.00 -13.88 -21.11
CA GLN A 50 -0.67 -13.58 -20.57
C GLN A 50 0.42 -13.31 -21.63
N PRO A 51 0.62 -14.12 -22.69
CA PRO A 51 1.65 -13.86 -23.69
C PRO A 51 1.42 -12.56 -24.48
N GLU A 52 0.17 -12.22 -24.78
CA GLU A 52 -0.18 -10.98 -25.47
C GLU A 52 0.12 -9.77 -24.58
N LYS A 53 -0.26 -9.85 -23.29
CA LYS A 53 0.05 -8.83 -22.29
C LYS A 53 1.57 -8.65 -22.12
N ASP A 54 2.33 -9.74 -22.05
CA ASP A 54 3.79 -9.67 -21.90
C ASP A 54 4.47 -9.09 -23.16
N ALA A 55 3.99 -9.42 -24.36
CA ALA A 55 4.47 -8.82 -25.60
C ALA A 55 4.16 -7.32 -25.68
N LEU A 56 2.95 -6.91 -25.26
CA LEU A 56 2.55 -5.51 -25.19
C LEU A 56 3.41 -4.74 -24.16
N LEU A 57 3.61 -5.29 -22.96
CA LEU A 57 4.46 -4.67 -21.94
C LEU A 57 5.89 -4.46 -22.45
N ALA A 58 6.48 -5.47 -23.12
CA ALA A 58 7.82 -5.33 -23.69
C ALA A 58 7.87 -4.26 -24.81
N ALA A 59 6.80 -4.10 -25.58
CA ALA A 59 6.70 -3.04 -26.58
C ALA A 59 6.58 -1.65 -25.97
N LEU A 60 5.72 -1.49 -24.97
CA LEU A 60 5.54 -0.24 -24.23
C LEU A 60 6.82 0.14 -23.49
N GLU A 61 7.51 -0.80 -22.83
CA GLU A 61 8.79 -0.54 -22.18
C GLU A 61 9.86 -0.03 -23.16
N ARG A 62 9.95 -0.60 -24.35
CA ARG A 62 10.88 -0.13 -25.38
C ARG A 62 10.55 1.29 -25.84
N MET A 63 9.26 1.58 -26.02
CA MET A 63 8.78 2.93 -26.38
C MET A 63 9.07 3.94 -25.27
N VAL A 64 8.74 3.61 -24.01
CA VAL A 64 9.03 4.47 -22.85
C VAL A 64 10.52 4.73 -22.71
N ARG A 65 11.38 3.71 -22.89
CA ARG A 65 12.83 3.91 -22.81
C ARG A 65 13.39 4.78 -23.94
N ALA A 66 12.79 4.73 -25.13
CA ALA A 66 13.22 5.54 -26.26
C ALA A 66 12.81 7.02 -26.10
N ASP A 67 11.58 7.27 -25.64
CA ASP A 67 10.94 8.59 -25.71
C ASP A 67 10.51 9.12 -24.33
N LEU A 68 11.20 8.71 -23.24
CA LEU A 68 10.80 8.99 -21.85
C LEU A 68 10.50 10.47 -21.59
N GLU A 69 11.42 11.35 -21.96
CA GLU A 69 11.30 12.79 -21.70
C GLU A 69 10.09 13.39 -22.43
N GLN A 70 9.88 13.01 -23.69
CA GLN A 70 8.74 13.48 -24.47
C GLN A 70 7.42 12.98 -23.86
N ILE A 71 7.36 11.72 -23.44
CA ILE A 71 6.19 11.13 -22.77
C ILE A 71 5.90 11.88 -21.45
N LEU A 72 6.92 12.17 -20.65
CA LEU A 72 6.75 12.91 -19.40
C LEU A 72 6.26 14.35 -19.64
N GLN A 73 6.79 15.04 -20.65
CA GLN A 73 6.34 16.39 -21.02
C GLN A 73 4.89 16.39 -21.49
N GLN A 74 4.51 15.45 -22.37
CA GLN A 74 3.13 15.30 -22.84
C GLN A 74 2.17 14.96 -21.69
N ARG A 75 2.57 14.06 -20.79
CA ARG A 75 1.81 13.74 -19.58
C ARG A 75 1.61 14.96 -18.70
N ALA A 76 2.67 15.75 -18.46
CA ALA A 76 2.59 16.96 -17.63
C ALA A 76 1.66 18.03 -18.24
N LEU A 77 1.73 18.24 -19.55
CA LEU A 77 0.84 19.15 -20.26
C LEU A 77 -0.62 18.68 -20.20
N GLY A 78 -0.86 17.39 -20.46
CA GLY A 78 -2.18 16.78 -20.34
C GLY A 78 -2.74 16.88 -18.92
N ALA A 79 -1.91 16.62 -17.92
CA ALA A 79 -2.28 16.70 -16.51
C ALA A 79 -2.70 18.12 -16.12
N ARG A 80 -1.92 19.15 -16.49
CA ARG A 80 -2.26 20.56 -16.21
C ARG A 80 -3.57 20.98 -16.84
N ARG A 81 -3.81 20.56 -18.09
CA ARG A 81 -5.06 20.87 -18.81
C ARG A 81 -6.26 20.22 -18.13
N ILE A 82 -6.14 18.93 -17.82
CA ILE A 82 -7.19 18.15 -17.15
C ILE A 82 -7.46 18.71 -15.75
N GLU A 83 -6.40 19.05 -15.01
CA GLU A 83 -6.51 19.66 -13.68
C GLU A 83 -7.33 20.95 -13.74
N ALA A 84 -7.00 21.87 -14.65
CA ALA A 84 -7.76 23.11 -14.85
C ALA A 84 -9.23 22.85 -15.24
N GLU A 85 -9.50 21.80 -16.02
CA GLU A 85 -10.86 21.43 -16.44
C GLU A 85 -11.70 20.90 -15.27
N ILE A 86 -11.12 20.07 -14.40
CA ILE A 86 -11.88 19.38 -13.34
C ILE A 86 -11.81 20.09 -11.98
N GLN A 87 -10.91 21.06 -11.80
CA GLN A 87 -10.55 21.66 -10.51
C GLN A 87 -11.78 22.00 -9.66
N ASP A 88 -12.70 22.82 -10.18
CA ASP A 88 -13.88 23.26 -9.42
C ASP A 88 -14.78 22.08 -9.00
N THR A 89 -15.00 21.13 -9.92
CA THR A 89 -15.87 19.97 -9.67
C THR A 89 -15.26 19.00 -8.67
N LEU A 90 -13.94 18.79 -8.75
CA LEU A 90 -13.18 17.94 -7.85
C LEU A 90 -13.09 18.59 -6.47
N GLU A 91 -12.71 19.86 -6.37
CA GLU A 91 -12.64 20.60 -5.10
C GLU A 91 -14.00 20.62 -4.39
N THR A 92 -15.08 20.85 -5.14
CA THR A 92 -16.43 20.78 -4.58
C THR A 92 -16.74 19.38 -4.02
N CYS A 93 -16.36 18.32 -4.74
CA CYS A 93 -16.53 16.94 -4.28
C CYS A 93 -15.71 16.66 -3.02
N LEU A 94 -14.43 17.01 -3.01
CA LEU A 94 -13.52 16.78 -1.89
C LEU A 94 -13.99 17.55 -0.65
N CYS A 95 -14.25 18.85 -0.77
CA CYS A 95 -14.69 19.69 0.34
C CYS A 95 -16.02 19.26 0.94
N GLN A 96 -16.99 18.84 0.13
CA GLN A 96 -18.33 18.51 0.62
C GLN A 96 -18.48 17.06 1.08
N LYS A 97 -17.69 16.13 0.51
CA LYS A 97 -17.90 14.68 0.73
C LYS A 97 -16.74 14.00 1.42
N VAL A 98 -15.49 14.35 1.09
CA VAL A 98 -14.28 13.69 1.62
C VAL A 98 -13.83 14.36 2.91
N ASP A 99 -13.58 15.66 2.85
CA ASP A 99 -13.03 16.46 3.97
C ASP A 99 -13.79 16.32 5.29
N PRO A 100 -15.15 16.27 5.31
CA PRO A 100 -15.88 16.15 6.57
C PRO A 100 -15.64 14.81 7.31
N GLN A 101 -15.25 13.76 6.58
CA GLN A 101 -15.03 12.42 7.14
C GLN A 101 -13.54 12.05 7.26
N LEU A 102 -12.68 12.72 6.49
CA LEU A 102 -11.25 12.41 6.41
C LEU A 102 -10.55 12.44 7.79
N PRO A 103 -10.71 13.46 8.65
CA PRO A 103 -10.05 13.46 9.97
C PRO A 103 -10.45 12.27 10.85
N GLN A 104 -11.75 11.96 10.87
CA GLN A 104 -12.26 10.87 11.71
C GLN A 104 -11.83 9.50 11.19
N LEU A 105 -11.89 9.27 9.87
CA LEU A 105 -11.39 8.04 9.25
C LEU A 105 -9.88 7.86 9.50
N THR A 106 -9.10 8.93 9.34
CA THR A 106 -7.66 8.92 9.62
C THR A 106 -7.39 8.53 11.06
N LEU A 107 -8.04 9.17 12.04
CA LEU A 107 -7.83 8.87 13.46
C LEU A 107 -8.20 7.42 13.81
N VAL A 108 -9.32 6.91 13.30
CA VAL A 108 -9.76 5.54 13.58
C VAL A 108 -8.79 4.53 12.95
N LEU A 109 -8.32 4.76 11.72
CA LEU A 109 -7.33 3.89 11.07
C LEU A 109 -5.96 3.95 11.76
N VAL A 110 -5.47 5.14 12.12
CA VAL A 110 -4.23 5.29 12.88
C VAL A 110 -4.34 4.54 14.21
N SER A 111 -5.44 4.70 14.95
CA SER A 111 -5.64 4.01 16.23
C SER A 111 -5.69 2.48 16.08
N LEU A 112 -6.27 1.98 14.99
CA LEU A 112 -6.29 0.56 14.65
C LEU A 112 -4.87 0.03 14.47
N VAL A 113 -4.07 0.73 13.67
CA VAL A 113 -2.68 0.35 13.39
C VAL A 113 -1.82 0.43 14.64
N GLU A 114 -1.96 1.48 15.45
CA GLU A 114 -1.22 1.66 16.69
C GLU A 114 -1.54 0.58 17.72
N ALA A 115 -2.82 0.24 17.91
CA ALA A 115 -3.21 -0.87 18.77
C ALA A 115 -2.61 -2.21 18.32
N THR A 116 -2.65 -2.46 17.01
CA THR A 116 -2.07 -3.66 16.39
C THR A 116 -0.54 -3.71 16.58
N LEU A 117 0.15 -2.60 16.34
CA LEU A 117 1.59 -2.44 16.57
C LEU A 117 1.97 -2.70 18.03
N GLN A 118 1.19 -2.18 18.96
CA GLN A 118 1.45 -2.35 20.38
C GLN A 118 1.27 -3.81 20.83
N ALA A 119 0.27 -4.50 20.29
CA ALA A 119 0.06 -5.93 20.53
C ALA A 119 1.24 -6.76 19.98
N VAL A 120 1.68 -6.49 18.74
CA VAL A 120 2.87 -7.13 18.14
C VAL A 120 4.11 -6.88 19.00
N ARG A 121 4.36 -5.63 19.41
CA ARG A 121 5.49 -5.26 20.26
C ARG A 121 5.49 -6.02 21.58
N THR A 122 4.32 -6.14 22.22
CA THR A 122 4.18 -6.84 23.49
C THR A 122 4.43 -8.34 23.35
N LEU A 123 3.89 -8.96 22.30
CA LEU A 123 4.12 -10.38 22.01
C LEU A 123 5.60 -10.66 21.68
N LEU A 124 6.23 -9.78 20.89
CA LEU A 124 7.66 -9.87 20.56
C LEU A 124 8.53 -9.76 21.81
N ILE A 125 8.29 -8.76 22.66
CA ILE A 125 9.02 -8.57 23.93
C ILE A 125 8.89 -9.82 24.81
N ARG A 126 7.67 -10.35 24.96
CA ARG A 126 7.43 -11.56 25.73
C ARG A 126 8.19 -12.76 25.19
N GLY A 127 8.25 -12.92 23.87
CA GLY A 127 9.01 -13.98 23.21
C GLY A 127 10.51 -13.87 23.49
N MET A 128 11.09 -12.67 23.34
CA MET A 128 12.51 -12.43 23.65
C MET A 128 12.84 -12.62 25.13
N ASP A 129 11.98 -12.11 26.03
CA ASP A 129 12.15 -12.26 27.48
C ASP A 129 12.13 -13.74 27.90
N ARG A 130 11.27 -14.56 27.27
CA ARG A 130 11.22 -16.01 27.48
C ARG A 130 12.55 -16.67 27.10
N LEU A 131 13.11 -16.33 25.94
CA LEU A 131 14.40 -16.85 25.49
C LEU A 131 15.55 -16.45 26.42
N CYS A 132 15.66 -15.17 26.76
CA CYS A 132 16.69 -14.66 27.68
C CYS A 132 16.60 -15.34 29.06
N HIS A 133 15.38 -15.50 29.59
CA HIS A 133 15.15 -16.16 30.87
C HIS A 133 15.51 -17.64 30.84
N TYR A 134 15.14 -18.36 29.78
CA TYR A 134 15.50 -19.76 29.63
C TYR A 134 17.01 -19.95 29.55
N LEU A 135 17.71 -19.11 28.78
CA LEU A 135 19.16 -19.17 28.65
C LEU A 135 19.87 -18.96 29.99
N ARG A 136 19.44 -18.00 30.81
CA ARG A 136 20.02 -17.75 32.15
C ARG A 136 19.90 -18.94 33.11
N LYS A 137 18.92 -19.83 32.89
CA LYS A 137 18.71 -21.03 33.72
C LYS A 137 19.66 -22.19 33.41
N ASN A 138 20.66 -22.00 32.53
CA ASN A 138 21.54 -23.06 32.03
C ASN A 138 20.73 -24.26 31.48
N PRO A 139 19.91 -24.05 30.44
CA PRO A 139 19.04 -25.08 29.90
C PRO A 139 19.85 -26.15 29.17
N SER A 140 19.28 -27.34 29.02
CA SER A 140 19.85 -28.31 28.09
C SER A 140 19.80 -27.79 26.65
N GLY A 141 20.80 -28.11 25.82
CA GLY A 141 20.85 -27.63 24.43
C GLY A 141 19.67 -28.10 23.56
N THR A 142 18.98 -29.17 23.95
CA THR A 142 17.72 -29.61 23.30
C THR A 142 16.53 -28.72 23.67
N GLN A 143 16.42 -28.32 24.93
CA GLN A 143 15.38 -27.39 25.38
C GLN A 143 15.58 -25.99 24.80
N LEU A 144 16.81 -25.47 24.79
CA LEU A 144 17.09 -24.16 24.20
C LEU A 144 16.76 -24.11 22.71
N ARG A 145 17.11 -25.15 21.95
CA ARG A 145 16.74 -25.25 20.52
C ARG A 145 15.23 -25.26 20.30
N ARG A 146 14.47 -25.94 21.18
CA ARG A 146 13.01 -25.92 21.11
C ARG A 146 12.46 -24.52 21.37
N GLU A 147 12.96 -23.82 22.39
CA GLU A 147 12.53 -22.46 22.71
C GLU A 147 12.81 -21.48 21.55
N VAL A 148 13.99 -21.60 20.91
CA VAL A 148 14.34 -20.81 19.72
C VAL A 148 13.42 -21.12 18.55
N TYR A 149 13.09 -22.41 18.33
CA TYR A 149 12.14 -22.82 17.30
C TYR A 149 10.75 -22.25 17.56
N GLU A 150 10.22 -22.40 18.78
CA GLU A 150 8.92 -21.84 19.17
C GLU A 150 8.88 -20.31 19.00
N PHE A 151 9.96 -19.60 19.30
CA PHE A 151 10.07 -18.17 19.03
C PHE A 151 10.04 -17.84 17.54
N GLY A 152 10.73 -18.64 16.72
CA GLY A 152 10.74 -18.53 15.26
C GLY A 152 9.37 -18.72 14.61
N GLU A 153 8.54 -19.58 15.19
CA GLU A 153 7.21 -19.92 14.69
C GLU A 153 6.10 -18.94 15.12
N ILE A 154 6.36 -18.02 16.06
CA ILE A 154 5.36 -17.03 16.54
C ILE A 154 4.56 -16.37 15.40
N PRO A 155 5.15 -15.88 14.29
CA PRO A 155 4.39 -15.22 13.23
C PRO A 155 3.39 -16.14 12.51
N TRP A 156 3.61 -17.45 12.55
CA TRP A 156 2.81 -18.46 11.85
C TRP A 156 1.92 -19.26 12.79
N ASP A 157 2.04 -19.05 14.10
CA ASP A 157 1.19 -19.62 15.12
C ASP A 157 -0.09 -18.78 15.29
N PRO A 158 -1.27 -19.29 14.87
CA PRO A 158 -2.51 -18.53 14.94
C PRO A 158 -2.97 -18.28 16.37
N GLU A 159 -2.63 -19.15 17.33
CA GLU A 159 -3.02 -18.98 18.74
C GLU A 159 -2.23 -17.85 19.39
N LEU A 160 -0.92 -17.78 19.12
CA LEU A 160 -0.06 -16.71 19.60
C LEU A 160 -0.40 -15.37 18.94
N MET A 161 -0.59 -15.35 17.61
CA MET A 161 -0.93 -14.13 16.87
C MET A 161 -2.37 -13.65 17.09
N GLN A 162 -3.25 -14.48 17.66
CA GLN A 162 -4.65 -14.15 17.88
C GLN A 162 -4.84 -12.84 18.65
N VAL A 163 -3.95 -12.53 19.60
CA VAL A 163 -4.01 -11.26 20.37
C VAL A 163 -3.81 -10.05 19.45
N CYS A 164 -2.89 -10.14 18.49
CA CYS A 164 -2.66 -9.08 17.50
C CYS A 164 -3.83 -9.00 16.51
N TYR A 165 -4.36 -10.15 16.08
CA TYR A 165 -5.47 -10.19 15.12
C TYR A 165 -6.79 -9.65 15.69
N ARG A 166 -7.02 -9.75 17.00
CA ARG A 166 -8.20 -9.16 17.65
C ARG A 166 -8.15 -7.63 17.66
N GLU A 167 -6.96 -7.02 17.79
CA GLU A 167 -6.85 -5.56 17.72
C GLU A 167 -7.21 -5.05 16.32
N ALA A 168 -6.89 -5.81 15.27
CA ALA A 168 -7.30 -5.51 13.88
C ALA A 168 -8.83 -5.53 13.66
N GLU A 169 -9.60 -6.16 14.54
CA GLU A 169 -11.06 -6.23 14.47
C GLU A 169 -11.76 -5.16 15.33
N ARG A 170 -11.05 -4.57 16.29
CA ARG A 170 -11.63 -3.77 17.38
C ARG A 170 -12.47 -2.58 16.91
N ASN A 171 -12.07 -1.93 15.83
CA ASN A 171 -12.75 -0.75 15.25
C ASN A 171 -13.60 -1.08 14.01
N HIS A 172 -13.84 -2.36 13.72
CA HIS A 172 -14.52 -2.80 12.50
C HIS A 172 -15.88 -2.12 12.27
N ASN A 173 -16.72 -2.07 13.30
CA ASN A 173 -18.06 -1.50 13.20
C ASN A 173 -18.02 0.02 12.97
N HIS A 174 -17.11 0.71 13.63
CA HIS A 174 -16.97 2.17 13.50
C HIS A 174 -16.42 2.54 12.11
N LEU A 175 -15.39 1.85 11.64
CA LEU A 175 -14.86 2.01 10.28
C LEU A 175 -15.93 1.72 9.22
N THR A 176 -16.73 0.67 9.41
CA THR A 176 -17.84 0.35 8.50
C THR A 176 -18.84 1.50 8.40
N GLN A 177 -19.19 2.12 9.53
CA GLN A 177 -20.12 3.25 9.56
C GLN A 177 -19.56 4.48 8.86
N LEU A 178 -18.28 4.80 9.10
CA LEU A 178 -17.61 5.95 8.48
C LEU A 178 -17.35 5.75 6.98
N ALA A 179 -17.09 4.52 6.54
CA ALA A 179 -16.82 4.21 5.15
C ALA A 179 -18.10 3.99 4.31
N LYS A 180 -19.26 3.80 4.96
CA LYS A 180 -20.57 3.57 4.32
C LYS A 180 -20.97 4.66 3.31
N PRO A 181 -20.82 5.97 3.58
CA PRO A 181 -21.15 7.02 2.62
C PRO A 181 -20.39 6.92 1.29
N PHE A 182 -19.21 6.30 1.31
CA PHE A 182 -18.33 6.11 0.15
C PHE A 182 -18.60 4.80 -0.60
N GLY A 183 -19.58 4.01 -0.15
CA GLY A 183 -19.88 2.71 -0.75
C GLY A 183 -18.76 1.69 -0.59
N PHE A 184 -17.88 1.85 0.39
CA PHE A 184 -16.75 0.96 0.60
C PHE A 184 -17.21 -0.43 1.05
N LEU A 185 -16.90 -1.45 0.25
CA LEU A 185 -17.25 -2.85 0.53
C LEU A 185 -16.05 -3.67 1.04
N GLY A 186 -14.86 -3.06 1.12
CA GLY A 186 -13.58 -3.71 1.40
C GLY A 186 -13.27 -3.91 2.89
N MET A 187 -14.25 -3.79 3.79
CA MET A 187 -13.98 -3.80 5.23
C MET A 187 -13.31 -5.09 5.71
N ARG A 188 -13.72 -6.25 5.18
CA ARG A 188 -13.06 -7.52 5.52
C ARG A 188 -11.63 -7.57 5.01
N SER A 189 -11.37 -7.03 3.82
CA SER A 189 -10.01 -6.90 3.29
C SER A 189 -9.15 -5.97 4.13
N LEU A 190 -9.73 -4.91 4.70
CA LEU A 190 -9.03 -3.99 5.61
C LEU A 190 -8.60 -4.71 6.90
N VAL A 191 -9.50 -5.47 7.51
CA VAL A 191 -9.16 -6.30 8.68
C VAL A 191 -8.05 -7.30 8.33
N PHE A 192 -8.18 -8.02 7.21
CA PHE A 192 -7.13 -8.95 6.77
C PHE A 192 -5.81 -8.24 6.47
N GLY A 193 -5.85 -7.04 5.89
CA GLY A 193 -4.67 -6.21 5.69
C GLY A 193 -3.99 -5.84 7.01
N ALA A 194 -4.77 -5.48 8.05
CA ALA A 194 -4.22 -5.18 9.38
C ALA A 194 -3.64 -6.43 10.07
N GLN A 195 -4.26 -7.59 9.88
CA GLN A 195 -3.74 -8.87 10.37
C GLN A 195 -2.45 -9.28 9.66
N ASP A 196 -2.40 -9.16 8.33
CA ASP A 196 -1.21 -9.40 7.52
C ASP A 196 -0.08 -8.41 7.89
N PHE A 197 -0.40 -7.14 8.08
CA PHE A 197 0.52 -6.13 8.61
C PHE A 197 1.13 -6.55 9.96
N ALA A 198 0.32 -7.07 10.89
CA ALA A 198 0.80 -7.54 12.18
C ALA A 198 1.76 -8.73 12.04
N GLN A 199 1.40 -9.68 11.19
CA GLN A 199 2.16 -10.89 10.93
C GLN A 199 3.50 -10.61 10.23
N GLN A 200 3.51 -9.74 9.22
CA GLN A 200 4.73 -9.36 8.51
C GLN A 200 5.72 -8.64 9.43
N LEU A 201 5.23 -7.72 10.27
CA LEU A 201 6.09 -7.05 11.25
C LEU A 201 6.64 -8.00 12.32
N MET A 202 5.81 -8.94 12.80
CA MET A 202 6.28 -9.99 13.70
C MET A 202 7.36 -10.85 13.04
N ALA A 203 7.11 -11.33 11.81
CA ALA A 203 8.06 -12.14 11.05
C ALA A 203 9.38 -11.42 10.80
N ALA A 204 9.34 -10.15 10.40
CA ALA A 204 10.53 -9.32 10.20
C ALA A 204 11.32 -9.12 11.49
N ALA A 205 10.65 -8.88 12.61
CA ALA A 205 11.29 -8.68 13.91
C ALA A 205 11.91 -9.96 14.46
N VAL A 206 11.19 -11.09 14.40
CA VAL A 206 11.69 -12.42 14.79
C VAL A 206 12.90 -12.81 13.93
N THR A 207 12.81 -12.63 12.60
CA THR A 207 13.92 -12.90 11.69
C THR A 207 15.13 -12.05 12.03
N THR A 208 14.95 -10.74 12.27
CA THR A 208 16.04 -9.85 12.66
C THR A 208 16.67 -10.29 13.98
N PHE A 209 15.86 -10.67 14.97
CA PHE A 209 16.36 -11.16 16.26
C PHE A 209 17.20 -12.43 16.09
N LEU A 210 16.70 -13.42 15.36
CA LEU A 210 17.40 -14.69 15.14
C LEU A 210 18.71 -14.49 14.37
N GLN A 211 18.72 -13.64 13.34
CA GLN A 211 19.93 -13.31 12.59
C GLN A 211 20.99 -12.62 13.45
N LEU A 212 20.60 -11.63 14.25
CA LEU A 212 21.52 -10.93 15.15
C LEU A 212 21.99 -11.83 16.30
N ALA A 213 21.11 -12.69 16.83
CA ALA A 213 21.48 -13.67 17.84
C ALA A 213 22.52 -14.66 17.30
N ASP A 214 22.34 -15.19 16.10
CA ASP A 214 23.31 -16.09 15.45
C ASP A 214 24.68 -15.42 15.26
N GLN A 215 24.72 -14.13 14.92
CA GLN A 215 25.95 -13.36 14.75
C GLN A 215 26.67 -13.05 16.07
N CYS A 216 25.92 -12.83 17.17
CA CYS A 216 26.49 -12.41 18.45
C CYS A 216 26.76 -13.58 19.42
N LEU A 217 26.11 -14.73 19.24
CA LEU A 217 26.30 -15.90 20.09
C LEU A 217 27.44 -16.77 19.56
N THR A 218 28.48 -16.95 20.39
CA THR A 218 29.61 -17.82 20.06
C THR A 218 29.74 -18.93 21.12
N SER A 219 30.36 -20.05 20.73
CA SER A 219 30.59 -21.19 21.63
C SER A 219 31.51 -20.88 22.82
N ALA A 220 32.18 -19.71 22.82
CA ALA A 220 33.04 -19.24 23.89
C ALA A 220 32.28 -18.52 25.03
N LEU A 221 31.02 -18.13 24.81
CA LEU A 221 30.23 -17.43 25.81
C LEU A 221 29.61 -18.40 26.83
N ASP A 222 29.65 -18.03 28.10
CA ASP A 222 28.80 -18.69 29.10
C ASP A 222 27.32 -18.23 28.97
N CYS A 223 26.42 -18.91 29.67
CA CYS A 223 24.99 -18.62 29.58
C CYS A 223 24.61 -17.19 30.05
N SER A 224 25.33 -16.63 31.02
CA SER A 224 25.11 -15.24 31.47
C SER A 224 25.54 -14.23 30.43
N GLN A 225 26.74 -14.39 29.87
CA GLN A 225 27.29 -13.54 28.82
C GLN A 225 26.45 -13.62 27.55
N ALA A 226 26.03 -14.83 27.16
CA ALA A 226 25.13 -15.04 26.04
C ALA A 226 23.77 -14.33 26.27
N ALA A 227 23.21 -14.39 27.47
CA ALA A 227 21.99 -13.66 27.82
C ALA A 227 22.19 -12.14 27.78
N GLU A 228 23.34 -11.61 28.19
CA GLU A 228 23.66 -10.18 28.04
C GLU A 228 23.74 -9.74 26.57
N GLN A 229 24.31 -10.58 25.70
CA GLN A 229 24.31 -10.30 24.26
C GLN A 229 22.88 -10.30 23.69
N LEU A 230 22.03 -11.24 24.11
CA LEU A 230 20.62 -11.26 23.68
C LEU A 230 19.83 -10.02 24.14
N GLU A 231 20.12 -9.46 25.32
CA GLU A 231 19.50 -8.19 25.74
C GLU A 231 19.93 -7.01 24.86
N LYS A 232 21.19 -6.98 24.39
CA LYS A 232 21.65 -5.98 23.42
C LYS A 232 20.94 -6.17 22.08
N VAL A 233 20.85 -7.42 21.58
CA VAL A 233 20.11 -7.76 20.36
C VAL A 233 18.64 -7.33 20.47
N ARG A 234 17.99 -7.61 21.60
CA ARG A 234 16.63 -7.13 21.91
C ARG A 234 16.52 -5.62 21.74
N GLY A 235 17.44 -4.85 22.32
CA GLY A 235 17.45 -3.39 22.20
C GLY A 235 17.51 -2.92 20.74
N LEU A 236 18.38 -3.55 19.94
CA LEU A 236 18.52 -3.26 18.51
C LEU A 236 17.25 -3.62 17.72
N VAL A 237 16.68 -4.79 17.97
CA VAL A 237 15.45 -5.25 17.31
C VAL A 237 14.28 -4.32 17.65
N LEU A 238 14.12 -3.90 18.91
CA LEU A 238 13.05 -2.99 19.30
C LEU A 238 13.23 -1.58 18.70
N LYS A 239 14.47 -1.13 18.52
CA LYS A 239 14.76 0.14 17.83
C LYS A 239 14.41 0.06 16.35
N LYS A 240 14.83 -1.02 15.67
CA LYS A 240 14.48 -1.27 14.26
C LYS A 240 12.97 -1.41 14.08
N PHE A 241 12.31 -2.19 14.94
CA PHE A 241 10.85 -2.35 14.93
C PHE A 241 10.13 -1.00 15.00
N THR A 242 10.54 -0.11 15.92
CA THR A 242 9.95 1.24 16.00
C THR A 242 10.14 2.00 14.68
N SER A 243 11.36 2.02 14.13
CA SER A 243 11.64 2.71 12.86
C SER A 243 10.84 2.14 11.67
N ASP A 244 10.78 0.82 11.53
CA ASP A 244 10.07 0.15 10.45
C ASP A 244 8.54 0.37 10.59
N SER A 245 8.05 0.39 11.83
CA SER A 245 6.62 0.58 12.12
C SER A 245 6.11 1.96 11.75
N GLU A 246 6.93 3.01 11.82
CA GLU A 246 6.53 4.38 11.45
C GLU A 246 6.22 4.51 9.96
N THR A 247 7.13 4.02 9.12
CA THR A 247 6.96 4.03 7.66
C THR A 247 5.79 3.15 7.24
N THR A 248 5.68 1.97 7.84
CA THR A 248 4.64 1.00 7.48
C THR A 248 3.26 1.46 7.95
N ARG A 249 3.14 2.08 9.15
CA ARG A 249 1.89 2.66 9.66
C ARG A 249 1.33 3.72 8.72
N TRP A 250 2.20 4.57 8.19
CA TRP A 250 1.80 5.59 7.24
C TRP A 250 1.32 5.01 5.92
N ARG A 251 2.12 4.14 5.30
CA ARG A 251 1.74 3.50 4.03
C ARG A 251 0.40 2.79 4.17
N PHE A 252 0.26 1.98 5.23
CA PHE A 252 -0.99 1.29 5.53
C PHE A 252 -2.17 2.27 5.60
N THR A 253 -2.06 3.32 6.42
CA THR A 253 -3.17 4.26 6.62
C THR A 253 -3.50 5.01 5.33
N ARG A 254 -2.47 5.47 4.62
CA ARG A 254 -2.60 6.19 3.34
C ARG A 254 -3.28 5.33 2.27
N ASP A 255 -2.85 4.09 2.11
CA ASP A 255 -3.35 3.17 1.09
C ASP A 255 -4.81 2.78 1.37
N TRP A 256 -5.18 2.57 2.64
CA TRP A 256 -6.58 2.28 2.99
C TRP A 256 -7.49 3.50 2.89
N LEU A 257 -7.02 4.71 3.27
CA LEU A 257 -7.77 5.94 3.03
C LEU A 257 -8.01 6.13 1.53
N LEU A 258 -6.97 5.94 0.71
CA LEU A 258 -7.11 5.99 -0.74
C LEU A 258 -8.09 4.93 -1.23
N GLY A 259 -7.99 3.68 -0.78
CA GLY A 259 -8.90 2.60 -1.16
C GLY A 259 -10.37 2.85 -0.76
N ILE A 260 -10.61 3.62 0.30
CA ILE A 260 -11.96 4.03 0.73
C ILE A 260 -12.51 5.14 -0.17
N PHE A 261 -11.73 6.20 -0.39
CA PHE A 261 -12.21 7.39 -1.10
C PHE A 261 -12.14 7.28 -2.62
N TRP A 262 -11.12 6.60 -3.17
CA TRP A 262 -10.84 6.57 -4.61
C TRP A 262 -12.02 6.07 -5.45
N PRO A 263 -12.65 4.92 -5.16
CA PRO A 263 -13.77 4.44 -5.97
C PRO A 263 -14.96 5.39 -5.96
N PHE A 264 -15.18 6.07 -4.82
CA PHE A 264 -16.25 7.07 -4.66
C PHE A 264 -15.96 8.33 -5.47
N VAL A 265 -14.77 8.92 -5.33
CA VAL A 265 -14.38 10.14 -6.05
C VAL A 265 -14.36 9.89 -7.55
N TRP A 266 -13.76 8.78 -7.99
CA TRP A 266 -13.74 8.38 -9.39
C TRP A 266 -15.16 8.15 -9.93
N GLY A 267 -16.04 7.47 -9.20
CA GLY A 267 -17.42 7.25 -9.63
C GLY A 267 -18.26 8.54 -9.70
N HIS A 268 -18.06 9.46 -8.76
CA HIS A 268 -18.79 10.73 -8.73
C HIS A 268 -18.35 11.68 -9.84
N LEU A 269 -17.07 11.65 -10.21
CA LEU A 269 -16.51 12.47 -11.28
C LEU A 269 -16.64 11.82 -12.65
N GLY A 270 -16.41 10.51 -12.80
CA GLY A 270 -16.55 9.79 -14.07
C GLY A 270 -17.98 9.74 -14.62
N MET A 271 -18.99 9.95 -13.77
CA MET A 271 -20.38 10.16 -14.21
C MET A 271 -20.68 11.59 -14.69
N ARG A 272 -19.77 12.56 -14.43
CA ARG A 272 -19.92 13.98 -14.77
C ARG A 272 -18.95 14.44 -15.85
N CYS A 273 -17.72 13.93 -15.81
CA CYS A 273 -16.76 13.94 -16.89
C CYS A 273 -17.23 12.89 -17.89
N ASN A 274 -18.18 13.21 -18.76
CA ASN A 274 -18.50 12.33 -19.89
C ASN A 274 -17.21 12.12 -20.69
N LEU A 275 -16.53 10.98 -20.53
CA LEU A 275 -15.31 10.60 -21.27
C LEU A 275 -15.58 10.37 -22.78
N GLU A 276 -16.72 10.84 -23.30
CA GLU A 276 -17.20 10.65 -24.67
C GLU A 276 -16.90 11.86 -25.60
N THR A 277 -15.92 12.72 -25.31
CA THR A 277 -15.50 13.75 -26.28
C THR A 277 -14.27 13.28 -27.07
N PRO A 278 -14.45 12.63 -28.25
CA PRO A 278 -13.36 12.31 -29.17
C PRO A 278 -12.69 13.57 -29.77
N GLU A 279 -13.21 14.77 -29.49
CA GLU A 279 -12.62 16.05 -29.92
C GLU A 279 -11.49 16.53 -28.99
N ALA A 280 -11.45 16.10 -27.72
CA ALA A 280 -10.36 16.40 -26.77
C ALA A 280 -9.17 15.44 -26.89
N ASP A 281 -9.36 14.33 -27.60
CA ASP A 281 -8.36 13.32 -27.90
C ASP A 281 -7.36 13.78 -28.98
N GLY A 282 -7.68 14.84 -29.72
CA GLY A 282 -6.86 15.36 -30.81
C GLY A 282 -5.42 15.73 -30.40
N ASP A 283 -5.20 16.15 -29.16
CA ASP A 283 -3.87 16.65 -28.71
C ASP A 283 -3.06 15.67 -27.86
N ILE A 284 -3.68 14.69 -27.18
CA ILE A 284 -2.95 13.64 -26.44
C ILE A 284 -2.74 12.41 -27.34
N LEU A 285 -3.67 12.11 -28.24
CA LEU A 285 -3.54 11.02 -29.22
C LEU A 285 -2.87 11.45 -30.54
N ALA A 286 -2.61 12.75 -30.77
CA ALA A 286 -1.97 13.24 -32.01
C ALA A 286 -0.60 12.59 -32.33
N VAL A 287 0.03 11.91 -31.36
CA VAL A 287 1.34 11.26 -31.53
C VAL A 287 1.25 9.72 -31.60
N GLY A 288 0.06 9.12 -31.47
CA GLY A 288 -0.07 7.65 -31.54
C GLY A 288 0.66 6.90 -30.42
N CYS A 289 0.93 7.57 -29.29
CA CYS A 289 1.61 6.97 -28.15
C CYS A 289 0.63 6.10 -27.35
N GLN A 290 0.68 4.78 -27.55
CA GLN A 290 -0.14 3.81 -26.79
C GLN A 290 0.12 3.82 -25.27
N VAL A 291 1.14 4.54 -24.82
CA VAL A 291 1.56 4.64 -23.41
C VAL A 291 0.66 5.59 -22.61
N LEU A 292 0.21 6.69 -23.20
CA LEU A 292 -0.61 7.70 -22.52
C LEU A 292 -2.06 7.60 -23.00
N THR A 293 -2.97 7.41 -22.05
CA THR A 293 -4.41 7.45 -22.31
C THR A 293 -5.00 8.66 -21.60
N THR A 294 -5.93 9.36 -22.25
CA THR A 294 -6.65 10.49 -21.65
C THR A 294 -7.28 10.07 -20.32
N GLU A 295 -7.98 8.92 -20.29
CA GLU A 295 -8.52 8.33 -19.05
C GLU A 295 -7.45 8.08 -17.98
N GLY A 296 -6.27 7.56 -18.36
CA GLY A 296 -5.16 7.34 -17.44
C GLY A 296 -4.65 8.63 -16.81
N VAL A 297 -4.49 9.70 -17.60
CA VAL A 297 -4.07 11.01 -17.08
C VAL A 297 -5.15 11.60 -16.16
N TYR A 298 -6.44 11.45 -16.50
CA TYR A 298 -7.54 11.81 -15.61
C TYR A 298 -7.48 11.08 -14.27
N ARG A 299 -7.24 9.76 -14.30
CA ARG A 299 -7.10 8.96 -13.08
C ARG A 299 -5.94 9.47 -12.23
N ASP A 300 -4.78 9.69 -12.85
CA ASP A 300 -3.58 10.16 -12.16
C ASP A 300 -3.78 11.52 -11.48
N VAL A 301 -4.39 12.50 -12.17
CA VAL A 301 -4.62 13.84 -11.63
C VAL A 301 -5.56 13.79 -10.42
N ILE A 302 -6.72 13.11 -10.55
CA ILE A 302 -7.69 12.99 -9.47
C ILE A 302 -7.08 12.25 -8.28
N GLN A 303 -6.34 11.17 -8.53
CA GLN A 303 -5.70 10.38 -7.49
C GLN A 303 -4.61 11.20 -6.78
N GLY A 304 -3.81 11.95 -7.53
CA GLY A 304 -2.77 12.82 -6.99
C GLY A 304 -3.33 13.89 -6.04
N LEU A 305 -4.39 14.59 -6.44
CA LEU A 305 -5.04 15.61 -5.61
C LEU A 305 -5.71 15.00 -4.36
N LEU A 306 -6.37 13.85 -4.49
CA LEU A 306 -6.90 13.12 -3.35
C LEU A 306 -5.79 12.69 -2.37
N LEU A 307 -4.67 12.20 -2.89
CA LEU A 307 -3.50 11.81 -2.11
C LEU A 307 -2.90 13.01 -1.37
N GLN A 308 -2.80 14.18 -1.99
CA GLN A 308 -2.36 15.40 -1.30
C GLN A 308 -3.26 15.72 -0.10
N ARG A 309 -4.58 15.54 -0.23
CA ARG A 309 -5.53 15.74 0.87
C ARG A 309 -5.31 14.75 2.02
N ILE A 310 -5.12 13.48 1.68
CA ILE A 310 -4.84 12.40 2.63
C ILE A 310 -3.50 12.64 3.33
N ASP A 311 -2.45 12.93 2.58
CA ASP A 311 -1.09 13.14 3.08
C ASP A 311 -1.07 14.33 4.06
N ARG A 312 -1.72 15.45 3.70
CA ARG A 312 -1.86 16.60 4.61
C ARG A 312 -2.58 16.26 5.91
N GLU A 313 -3.61 15.42 5.88
CA GLU A 313 -4.29 15.00 7.11
C GLU A 313 -3.42 14.05 7.94
N LEU A 314 -2.71 13.13 7.29
CA LEU A 314 -1.79 12.23 7.97
C LEU A 314 -0.63 12.97 8.63
N GLU A 315 -0.10 14.03 8.01
CA GLU A 315 0.94 14.89 8.60
C GLU A 315 0.46 15.54 9.91
N LYS A 316 -0.82 15.95 9.99
CA LYS A 316 -1.38 16.52 11.22
C LYS A 316 -1.47 15.49 12.35
N VAL A 317 -1.80 14.24 12.03
CA VAL A 317 -2.05 13.19 13.03
C VAL A 317 -0.76 12.49 13.46
N LEU A 318 0.12 12.18 12.51
CA LEU A 318 1.35 11.40 12.74
C LEU A 318 2.61 12.27 12.85
N GLY A 319 2.50 13.57 12.58
CA GLY A 319 3.62 14.50 12.49
C GLY A 319 4.36 14.44 11.16
N ALA A 320 4.97 15.57 10.78
CA ALA A 320 5.92 15.67 9.68
C ALA A 320 7.28 15.06 10.11
N GLY A 321 7.30 13.75 10.35
CA GLY A 321 8.57 13.05 10.56
C GLY A 321 9.43 13.10 9.30
N ASP A 322 10.75 13.25 9.45
CA ASP A 322 11.76 13.18 8.38
C ASP A 322 11.63 11.86 7.63
N ARG A 323 10.76 11.85 6.64
CA ARG A 323 10.61 10.74 5.72
C ARG A 323 11.26 11.16 4.43
N ALA A 324 12.33 10.44 4.11
CA ALA A 324 12.85 10.37 2.78
C ALA A 324 11.66 10.28 1.82
N ARG A 325 11.53 11.31 0.98
CA ARG A 325 10.84 11.23 -0.28
C ARG A 325 11.42 10.02 -1.01
N ALA A 326 10.81 8.85 -0.85
CA ALA A 326 10.80 7.91 -1.96
C ALA A 326 10.23 8.73 -3.13
N PRO A 327 10.91 8.80 -4.28
CA PRO A 327 10.54 9.74 -5.32
C PRO A 327 9.07 9.49 -5.65
N ALA A 328 8.23 10.42 -5.20
CA ALA A 328 6.90 10.54 -5.73
C ALA A 328 7.13 10.83 -7.21
N ASP A 329 6.62 9.93 -8.03
CA ASP A 329 6.28 10.20 -9.42
C ASP A 329 5.91 11.66 -9.59
N CYS A 330 6.64 12.33 -10.47
CA CYS A 330 6.49 13.71 -10.93
C CYS A 330 5.24 14.43 -10.41
N SER A 331 5.26 14.87 -9.15
CA SER A 331 4.37 15.92 -8.71
C SER A 331 4.90 17.20 -9.35
N VAL A 332 4.08 17.79 -10.22
CA VAL A 332 4.33 19.09 -10.85
C VAL A 332 4.63 20.09 -9.74
N ALA A 333 5.91 20.35 -9.50
CA ALA A 333 6.32 21.48 -8.72
C ALA A 333 5.85 22.73 -9.47
N GLN A 334 5.13 23.59 -8.76
CA GLN A 334 4.83 24.95 -9.17
C GLN A 334 6.11 25.65 -9.59
N TRP A 335 6.18 26.01 -10.87
CA TRP A 335 7.08 27.04 -11.36
C TRP A 335 6.18 28.13 -11.90
N ASP A 336 5.83 29.08 -11.04
CA ASP A 336 5.36 30.38 -11.50
C ASP A 336 6.56 31.32 -11.65
N GLN A 337 6.47 32.09 -12.72
CA GLN A 337 7.49 32.88 -13.39
C GLN A 337 7.98 34.07 -12.54
N GLU A 338 9.25 34.42 -12.74
CA GLU A 338 9.64 35.82 -12.69
C GLU A 338 10.42 36.13 -13.97
N GLY A 339 9.71 36.71 -14.94
CA GLY A 339 10.31 37.39 -16.07
C GLY A 339 10.55 38.84 -15.69
N ALA A 340 11.78 39.31 -15.88
CA ALA A 340 12.07 40.72 -16.04
C ALA A 340 13.19 40.86 -17.08
N ASP A 341 12.82 41.50 -18.19
CA ASP A 341 13.69 41.95 -19.26
C ASP A 341 14.85 42.83 -18.77
N GLY A 342 15.98 42.80 -19.48
CA GLY A 342 17.06 43.77 -19.29
C GLY A 342 18.35 43.43 -20.04
N GLU A 343 18.38 43.78 -21.33
CA GLU A 343 19.53 44.19 -22.15
C GLU A 343 20.98 43.93 -21.65
N HIS A 344 21.75 43.18 -22.46
CA HIS A 344 23.24 43.21 -22.54
C HIS A 344 23.75 44.60 -22.97
N PRO A 345 25.06 45.00 -22.80
CA PRO A 345 26.26 44.17 -22.97
C PRO A 345 27.54 44.53 -22.14
N SER A 346 28.62 43.75 -22.38
CA SER A 346 30.06 44.08 -22.29
C SER A 346 30.67 44.46 -20.93
N ASP A 347 31.64 43.68 -20.41
CA ASP A 347 33.07 43.86 -20.70
C ASP A 347 33.98 42.91 -19.89
N SER A 348 35.18 42.76 -20.43
CA SER A 348 36.38 41.99 -20.05
C SER A 348 36.88 42.07 -18.59
N CYS A 349 37.50 40.98 -18.11
CA CYS A 349 38.90 40.89 -17.61
C CYS A 349 39.12 39.52 -16.90
N HIS A 350 39.89 38.56 -17.42
CA HIS A 350 41.36 38.38 -17.41
C HIS A 350 42.00 37.93 -16.07
N PHE A 351 42.92 36.95 -16.20
CA PHE A 351 43.93 36.35 -15.29
C PHE A 351 43.50 35.10 -14.48
N THR A 352 44.20 33.97 -14.43
CA THR A 352 45.40 33.37 -15.09
C THR A 352 45.44 31.87 -14.69
N ASP A 353 45.66 30.94 -15.62
CA ASP A 353 46.88 30.14 -15.83
C ASP A 353 47.66 29.68 -14.59
N GLU A 354 47.73 28.35 -14.38
CA GLU A 354 48.97 27.53 -14.24
C GLU A 354 48.56 26.04 -14.15
N GLU A 355 48.73 25.30 -15.24
CA GLU A 355 49.77 24.26 -15.45
C GLU A 355 49.46 22.92 -14.74
N ALA A 356 49.07 21.89 -15.50
CA ALA A 356 49.93 20.93 -16.24
C ALA A 356 50.22 19.70 -15.35
N GLU A 357 49.69 18.53 -15.70
CA GLU A 357 50.44 17.40 -16.30
C GLU A 357 51.50 16.80 -15.36
N ALA A 358 51.78 15.50 -15.29
CA ALA A 358 51.23 14.27 -15.80
C ALA A 358 52.06 13.15 -15.12
N GLN A 359 51.52 11.93 -15.13
CA GLN A 359 52.24 10.66 -15.28
C GLN A 359 53.36 10.29 -14.29
N ILE A 360 53.15 9.19 -13.55
CA ILE A 360 53.78 7.88 -13.84
C ILE A 360 52.71 6.80 -13.71
#